data_AF-A0A0Q6LAB4-F1
#
_entry.id   AF-A0A0Q6LAB4-F1
#
_cell.length_a   1.000
_cell.length_b   1.000
_cell.length_c   1.000
_cell.angle_alpha   90.00
_cell.angle_beta   90.00
_cell.angle_gamma   90.00
#
_symmetry.space_group_name_H-M   'P 1'
#
loop_
_entity.id
_entity.type
_entity.pdbx_description
1 polymer ?
#
loop_
_entity_poly.entity_id
_entity_poly.type
_entity_poly.pdbx_seq_one_letter_code
_entity_poly.pdbx_strand_id
1 'polypeptide(L)'
;MASRRERLKKLVVVQEQLKALHETRHAGFVAQAIAAESEAQALAESFDSAEGMPQLFPELYHRRISAAINRQQLNLGLARFEVGKIAAATARTNMVERAYRDVRRQDERDSADRERLEIIERKPSDDK
;
A
#
# COMPACT_ATOMS: atom_id res chain seq x y z
N MET A 1 19.72 -17.76 17.47
CA MET A 1 19.57 -16.35 17.03
C MET A 1 19.22 -16.35 15.55
N ALA A 2 18.18 -15.61 15.12
CA ALA A 2 17.78 -15.58 13.71
C ALA A 2 18.92 -15.01 12.82
N SER A 3 19.12 -15.57 11.62
CA SER A 3 20.15 -15.08 10.69
C SER A 3 19.82 -13.69 10.14
N ARG A 4 20.83 -12.94 9.65
CA ARG A 4 20.58 -11.63 9.01
C ARG A 4 19.61 -11.77 7.83
N ARG A 5 19.76 -12.84 7.05
CA ARG A 5 18.87 -13.20 5.94
C ARG A 5 17.43 -13.40 6.39
N GLU A 6 17.18 -14.15 7.47
CA GLU A 6 15.83 -14.35 8.01
C GLU A 6 15.20 -13.06 8.50
N ARG A 7 15.96 -12.18 9.16
CA ARG A 7 15.46 -10.87 9.60
C ARG A 7 15.05 -10.00 8.42
N LEU A 8 15.87 -9.95 7.37
CA LEU A 8 15.55 -9.20 6.15
C LEU A 8 14.34 -9.78 5.42
N LYS A 9 14.22 -11.11 5.34
CA LYS A 9 13.04 -11.77 4.76
C LYS A 9 11.76 -11.36 5.49
N LYS A 10 11.76 -11.38 6.83
CA LYS A 10 10.61 -10.93 7.64
C LYS A 10 10.32 -9.45 7.42
N LEU A 11 11.37 -8.63 7.31
CA LEU A 11 11.21 -7.19 7.08
C LEU A 11 10.57 -6.89 5.72
N VAL A 12 10.92 -7.62 4.65
CA VAL A 12 10.25 -7.49 3.34
C VAL A 12 8.75 -7.70 3.48
N VAL A 13 8.33 -8.81 4.11
CA VAL A 13 6.91 -9.13 4.30
C VAL A 13 6.17 -8.03 5.06
N VAL A 14 6.78 -7.50 6.12
CA VAL A 14 6.16 -6.41 6.90
C VAL A 14 6.03 -5.12 6.07
N GLN A 15 7.03 -4.79 5.25
CA GLN A 15 6.96 -3.61 4.38
C GLN A 15 5.91 -3.76 3.28
N GLU A 16 5.76 -4.96 2.70
CA GLU A 16 4.70 -5.28 1.75
C GLU A 16 3.30 -5.14 2.38
N GLN A 17 3.12 -5.66 3.59
CA GLN A 17 1.86 -5.52 4.34
C GLN A 17 1.54 -4.05 4.65
N LEU A 18 2.55 -3.26 5.02
CA LEU A 18 2.38 -1.83 5.28
C LEU A 18 1.99 -1.08 4.00
N LYS A 19 2.62 -1.42 2.87
CA LYS A 19 2.25 -0.87 1.55
C LYS A 19 0.81 -1.22 1.21
N ALA A 20 0.41 -2.48 1.32
CA ALA A 20 -0.94 -2.95 1.03
C ALA A 20 -2.00 -2.26 1.92
N LEU A 21 -1.67 -1.98 3.18
CA LEU A 21 -2.54 -1.21 4.07
C LEU A 21 -2.81 0.20 3.53
N HIS A 22 -1.77 0.90 3.07
CA HIS A 22 -1.91 2.24 2.50
C HIS A 22 -2.68 2.22 1.18
N GLU A 23 -2.45 1.23 0.33
CA GLU A 23 -3.20 1.03 -0.91
C GLU A 23 -4.69 0.78 -0.65
N THR A 24 -5.01 -0.05 0.35
CA THR A 24 -6.40 -0.32 0.76
C THR A 24 -7.07 0.94 1.28
N ARG A 25 -6.39 1.73 2.12
CA ARG A 25 -6.91 3.01 2.62
C ARG A 25 -7.14 4.01 1.49
N HIS A 26 -6.18 4.13 0.58
CA HIS A 26 -6.32 4.97 -0.61
C HIS A 26 -7.57 4.57 -1.42
N ALA A 27 -7.73 3.28 -1.73
CA ALA A 27 -8.89 2.79 -2.46
C ALA A 27 -10.20 3.08 -1.71
N GLY A 28 -10.21 2.93 -0.38
CA GLY A 28 -11.36 3.27 0.46
C GLY A 28 -11.73 4.75 0.37
N PHE A 29 -10.76 5.66 0.47
CA PHE A 29 -11.02 7.10 0.35
C PHE A 29 -11.50 7.48 -1.06
N VAL A 30 -10.93 6.89 -2.11
CA VAL A 30 -11.40 7.12 -3.49
C VAL A 30 -12.84 6.63 -3.67
N ALA A 31 -13.17 5.44 -3.17
CA ALA A 31 -14.53 4.92 -3.25
C ALA A 31 -15.54 5.80 -2.50
N GLN A 32 -15.17 6.29 -1.31
CA GLN A 32 -16.01 7.23 -0.54
C GLN A 32 -16.16 8.59 -1.23
N ALA A 33 -15.13 9.07 -1.93
CA ALA A 33 -15.22 10.29 -2.72
C ALA A 33 -16.21 10.13 -3.88
N ILE A 34 -16.12 9.03 -4.64
CA ILE A 34 -17.03 8.73 -5.74
C ILE A 34 -18.48 8.59 -5.23
N ALA A 35 -18.67 7.92 -4.10
CA ALA A 35 -20.00 7.78 -3.50
C ALA A 35 -20.59 9.15 -3.08
N ALA A 36 -19.77 10.03 -2.50
CA ALA A 36 -20.20 11.37 -2.11
C ALA A 36 -20.51 12.27 -3.33
N GLU A 37 -19.76 12.12 -4.42
CA GLU A 37 -20.02 12.79 -5.69
C GLU A 37 -21.34 12.34 -6.31
N SER A 38 -21.59 11.02 -6.35
CA SER A 38 -22.85 10.45 -6.82
C SER A 38 -24.04 10.92 -5.98
N GLU A 39 -23.90 11.01 -4.65
CA GLU A 39 -24.95 11.56 -3.78
C GLU A 39 -25.23 13.03 -4.11
N ALA A 40 -24.18 13.85 -4.32
CA ALA A 40 -24.34 15.25 -4.68
C ALA A 40 -25.07 15.43 -6.02
N GLN A 41 -24.71 14.62 -7.03
CA GLN A 41 -25.34 14.62 -8.35
C GLN A 41 -26.81 14.21 -8.27
N ALA A 42 -27.11 13.11 -7.58
CA ALA A 42 -28.49 12.65 -7.40
C ALA A 42 -29.36 13.70 -6.68
N LEU A 43 -28.81 14.40 -5.68
CA LEU A 43 -29.50 15.49 -5.00
C LEU A 43 -29.74 16.69 -5.92
N ALA A 44 -28.77 17.06 -6.74
CA ALA A 44 -28.92 18.15 -7.71
C ALA A 44 -29.96 17.81 -8.79
N GLU A 45 -29.90 16.61 -9.37
CA GLU A 45 -30.88 16.13 -10.35
C GLU A 45 -32.30 16.08 -9.76
N SER A 46 -32.44 15.61 -8.51
CA SER A 46 -33.74 15.61 -7.83
C SER A 46 -34.28 17.01 -7.59
N PHE A 47 -33.40 18.00 -7.37
CA PHE A 47 -33.78 19.40 -7.21
C PHE A 47 -34.26 20.03 -8.52
N ASP A 48 -33.58 19.74 -9.63
CA ASP A 48 -33.92 20.28 -10.96
C ASP A 48 -35.14 19.59 -11.60
N SER A 49 -35.38 18.32 -11.29
CA SER A 49 -36.43 17.50 -11.91
C SER A 49 -37.81 17.58 -11.25
N ALA A 50 -37.89 18.01 -9.98
CA ALA A 50 -39.12 17.88 -9.20
C ALA A 50 -39.86 19.22 -8.98
N GLU A 51 -41.08 19.30 -9.51
CA GLU A 51 -42.11 20.21 -8.99
C GLU A 51 -42.55 19.73 -7.59
N GLY A 52 -42.43 20.59 -6.58
CA GLY A 52 -42.91 20.30 -5.21
C GLY A 52 -41.82 20.25 -4.15
N MET A 53 -41.46 19.05 -3.67
CA MET A 53 -40.70 18.86 -2.41
C MET A 53 -39.33 19.59 -2.33
N PRO A 54 -38.47 19.55 -3.36
CA PRO A 54 -37.19 20.26 -3.30
C PRO A 54 -37.33 21.78 -3.35
N GLN A 55 -38.36 22.29 -4.03
CA GLN A 55 -38.68 23.73 -4.05
C GLN A 55 -39.25 24.22 -2.71
N LEU A 56 -39.88 23.35 -1.92
CA LEU A 56 -40.38 23.68 -0.59
C LEU A 56 -39.25 23.80 0.46
N PHE A 57 -38.11 23.13 0.24
CA PHE A 57 -36.98 23.11 1.18
C PHE A 57 -35.61 23.31 0.49
N PRO A 58 -35.41 24.41 -0.27
CA PRO A 58 -34.19 24.61 -1.05
C PRO A 58 -32.93 24.67 -0.18
N GLU A 59 -33.02 25.32 0.99
CA GLU A 59 -31.91 25.41 1.95
C GLU A 59 -31.43 24.05 2.45
N LEU A 60 -32.35 23.08 2.64
CA LEU A 60 -32.00 21.74 3.08
C LEU A 60 -31.22 21.00 1.98
N TYR A 61 -31.67 21.12 0.73
CA TYR A 61 -31.00 20.52 -0.43
C TYR A 61 -29.62 21.14 -0.67
N HIS A 62 -29.52 22.48 -0.71
CA HIS A 62 -28.24 23.17 -0.84
C HIS A 62 -27.26 22.78 0.26
N ARG A 63 -27.73 22.67 1.52
CA ARG A 63 -26.89 22.20 2.64
C ARG A 63 -26.42 20.76 2.44
N ARG A 64 -27.30 19.84 2.01
CA ARG A 64 -26.92 18.43 1.77
C ARG A 64 -25.96 18.27 0.60
N ILE A 65 -26.21 18.98 -0.50
CA ILE A 65 -25.31 19.01 -1.67
C ILE A 65 -23.94 19.54 -1.26
N SER A 66 -23.90 20.67 -0.55
CA SER A 66 -22.65 21.24 -0.03
C SER A 66 -21.92 20.28 0.91
N ALA A 67 -22.65 19.58 1.79
CA ALA A 67 -22.07 18.58 2.68
C ALA A 67 -21.52 17.36 1.92
N ALA A 68 -22.19 16.92 0.86
CA ALA A 68 -21.71 15.84 -0.02
C ALA A 68 -20.42 16.25 -0.77
N ILE A 69 -20.40 17.46 -1.35
CA ILE A 69 -19.21 18.02 -2.01
C ILE A 69 -18.04 18.14 -1.02
N ASN A 70 -18.29 18.66 0.19
CA ASN A 70 -17.25 18.77 1.21
C ASN A 70 -16.66 17.40 1.61
N ARG A 71 -17.52 16.37 1.73
CA ARG A 71 -17.06 14.99 1.99
C ARG A 71 -16.24 14.44 0.84
N GLN A 72 -16.66 14.66 -0.41
CA GLN A 72 -15.89 14.28 -1.60
C GLN A 72 -14.49 14.93 -1.56
N GLN A 73 -14.41 16.24 -1.37
CA GLN A 73 -13.15 16.98 -1.33
C GLN A 73 -12.23 16.49 -0.20
N LEU A 74 -12.78 16.28 1.00
CA LEU A 74 -12.03 15.75 2.14
C LEU A 74 -11.46 14.37 1.84
N ASN A 75 -12.28 13.46 1.29
CA ASN A 75 -11.85 12.11 0.94
C ASN A 75 -10.79 12.10 -0.17
N LEU A 76 -10.91 12.98 -1.17
CA LEU A 76 -9.86 13.15 -2.19
C LEU A 76 -8.55 13.69 -1.58
N GLY A 77 -8.63 14.61 -0.63
CA GLY A 77 -7.47 15.09 0.13
C GLY A 77 -6.77 13.96 0.89
N LEU A 78 -7.55 13.13 1.60
CA LEU A 78 -7.04 11.96 2.31
C LEU A 78 -6.43 10.92 1.36
N ALA A 79 -7.07 10.66 0.22
CA ALA A 79 -6.53 9.77 -0.81
C ALA A 79 -5.17 10.28 -1.31
N ARG A 80 -5.05 11.57 -1.66
CA ARG A 80 -3.77 12.17 -2.08
C ARG A 80 -2.67 12.02 -1.01
N PHE A 81 -3.02 12.16 0.26
CA PHE A 81 -2.08 11.95 1.35
C PHE A 81 -1.61 10.49 1.44
N GLU A 82 -2.51 9.52 1.25
CA GLU A 82 -2.14 8.10 1.19
C GLU A 82 -1.22 7.78 0.01
N VAL A 83 -1.36 8.44 -1.16
CA VAL A 83 -0.42 8.26 -2.29
C VAL A 83 1.03 8.56 -1.87
N GLY A 84 1.26 9.62 -1.09
CA GLY A 84 2.59 9.93 -0.56
C GLY A 84 3.13 8.82 0.34
N LYS A 85 2.28 8.21 1.16
CA LYS A 85 2.66 7.07 2.01
C LYS A 85 2.93 5.81 1.21
N ILE A 86 2.15 5.53 0.17
CA ILE A 86 2.36 4.41 -0.75
C ILE A 86 3.72 4.56 -1.45
N ALA A 87 4.05 5.76 -1.92
CA ALA A 87 5.34 6.04 -2.55
C ALA A 87 6.52 5.78 -1.58
N ALA A 88 6.42 6.30 -0.35
CA ALA A 88 7.43 6.07 0.69
C ALA A 88 7.55 4.59 1.09
N ALA A 89 6.42 3.89 1.23
CA ALA A 89 6.39 2.45 1.54
C ALA A 89 6.99 1.62 0.39
N THR A 90 6.72 1.99 -0.86
CA THR A 90 7.30 1.35 -2.05
C THR A 90 8.82 1.53 -2.09
N ALA A 91 9.31 2.75 -1.83
CA ALA A 91 10.75 3.00 -1.75
C ALA A 91 11.42 2.14 -0.66
N ARG A 92 10.83 2.07 0.54
CA ARG A 92 11.36 1.24 1.64
C ARG A 92 11.35 -0.26 1.30
N THR A 93 10.26 -0.75 0.71
CA THR A 93 10.15 -2.17 0.29
C THR A 93 11.26 -2.51 -0.71
N ASN A 94 11.46 -1.67 -1.72
CA ASN A 94 12.51 -1.85 -2.73
C ASN A 94 13.91 -1.87 -2.11
N MET A 95 14.19 -1.01 -1.13
CA MET A 95 15.48 -1.00 -0.43
C MET A 95 15.73 -2.30 0.35
N VAL A 96 14.71 -2.76 1.10
CA VAL A 96 14.82 -3.99 1.90
C VAL A 96 14.93 -5.22 1.01
N GLU A 97 14.19 -5.28 -0.09
CA GLU A 97 14.30 -6.35 -1.07
C GLU A 97 15.70 -6.43 -1.68
N ARG A 98 16.30 -5.29 -2.06
CA ARG A 98 17.67 -5.25 -2.57
C ARG A 98 18.64 -5.81 -1.52
N ALA A 99 18.57 -5.32 -0.29
CA ALA A 99 19.41 -5.79 0.81
C ALA A 99 19.24 -7.30 1.08
N TYR A 100 18.01 -7.81 1.01
CA TYR A 100 17.73 -9.25 1.15
C TYR A 100 18.37 -10.06 0.03
N ARG A 101 18.22 -9.63 -1.24
CA ARG A 101 18.81 -10.31 -2.41
C ARG A 101 20.33 -10.32 -2.31
N ASP A 102 20.95 -9.22 -1.87
CA ASP A 102 22.40 -9.13 -1.74
C ASP A 102 22.95 -10.08 -0.67
N VAL A 103 22.33 -10.10 0.52
CA VAL A 103 22.70 -11.04 1.59
C VAL A 103 22.48 -12.49 1.15
N ARG A 104 21.38 -12.78 0.47
CA ARG A 104 21.11 -14.13 -0.05
C ARG A 104 22.19 -14.59 -1.03
N ARG A 105 22.61 -13.74 -1.98
CA ARG A 105 23.68 -14.07 -2.92
C ARG A 105 25.01 -14.30 -2.20
N GLN A 106 25.30 -13.54 -1.15
CA GLN A 106 26.51 -13.73 -0.36
C GLN A 106 26.47 -15.06 0.39
N ASP A 107 25.37 -15.37 1.07
CA ASP A 107 25.19 -16.64 1.78
C ASP A 107 25.33 -17.84 0.84
N GLU A 108 24.79 -17.75 -0.39
CA GLU A 108 24.92 -18.78 -1.43
C GLU A 108 26.39 -18.97 -1.87
N ARG A 109 27.15 -17.88 -2.05
CA ARG A 109 28.59 -17.93 -2.37
C ARG A 109 29.42 -18.54 -1.23
N ASP A 110 29.21 -18.05 -0.02
CA ASP A 110 29.94 -18.50 1.16
C ASP A 110 29.68 -20.00 1.43
N SER A 111 28.46 -20.47 1.17
CA SER A 111 28.11 -21.88 1.30
C SER A 111 28.77 -22.75 0.23
N ALA A 112 28.78 -22.29 -1.03
CA ALA A 112 29.45 -23.00 -2.12
C ALA A 112 30.98 -23.07 -1.92
N ASP A 113 31.59 -22.01 -1.39
CA ASP A 113 33.02 -22.00 -1.09
C ASP A 113 33.36 -22.93 0.09
N ARG A 114 32.51 -23.01 1.12
CA ARG A 114 32.66 -24.01 2.18
C ARG A 114 32.56 -25.44 1.65
N GLU A 115 31.55 -25.72 0.83
CA GLU A 115 31.39 -27.05 0.22
C GLU A 115 32.62 -27.46 -0.61
N ARG A 116 33.20 -26.53 -1.37
CA ARG A 116 34.46 -26.76 -2.10
C ARG A 116 35.62 -27.06 -1.17
N LEU A 117 35.76 -26.32 -0.08
CA LEU A 117 36.82 -26.55 0.91
C LEU A 117 36.65 -27.91 1.60
N GLU A 118 35.42 -28.30 1.96
CA GLU A 118 35.13 -29.62 2.54
C GLU A 118 35.49 -30.77 1.58
N ILE A 119 35.22 -30.63 0.28
CA ILE A 119 35.63 -31.62 -0.73
C ILE A 119 37.17 -31.70 -0.80
N ILE A 120 37.85 -30.55 -0.77
CA ILE A 120 39.32 -30.47 -0.77
C ILE A 120 39.91 -31.03 0.52
N GLU A 121 39.23 -30.95 1.67
CA GLU A 121 39.69 -31.51 2.94
C GLU A 121 39.46 -33.02 3.04
N ARG A 122 38.36 -33.54 2.47
CA ARG A 122 38.09 -34.99 2.42
C ARG A 122 39.00 -35.75 1.46
N LYS A 123 39.36 -35.14 0.33
CA LYS A 123 40.24 -35.76 -0.67
C LYS A 123 41.64 -36.17 -0.13
N PRO A 124 42.36 -35.37 0.68
CA PRO A 124 43.64 -35.75 1.29
C PRO A 124 43.49 -36.65 2.53
N SER A 125 42.29 -36.82 3.09
CA SER A 125 42.06 -37.79 4.18
C SER A 125 41.77 -39.21 3.69
N ASP A 126 41.28 -39.38 2.46
CA ASP A 126 41.04 -40.70 1.82
C ASP A 126 42.31 -41.32 1.18
N ASP A 127 43.38 -40.52 1.01
CA ASP A 127 44.66 -40.95 0.41
C ASP A 127 45.71 -41.41 1.46
N LYS A 128 45.25 -41.78 2.67
CA LYS A 128 46.05 -42.38 3.75
C LYS A 128 45.40 -43.65 4.27
#